data_AF-A0A925D5R4-F1
#
_entry.id   AF-A0A925D5R4-F1
#
_cell.length_a   1.000
_cell.length_b   1.000
_cell.length_c   1.000
_cell.angle_alpha   90.00
_cell.angle_beta   90.00
_cell.angle_gamma   90.00
#
_symmetry.space_group_name_H-M   'P 1'
#
loop_
_entity.id
_entity.type
_entity.pdbx_description
1 polymer ?
#
loop_
_entity_poly.entity_id
_entity_poly.type
_entity_poly.pdbx_seq_one_letter_code
_entity_poly.pdbx_strand_id
1 'polypeptide(L)'
;MKGAIAVGHKVLQDHAFVFCQMFMGWRMGDDLETLATLSDGQLCINVLEGSCHHSEAGCIQTRIAREIQAWFIDRLAKHKIQIEEIRTATLTVTMKNTISSKRKRGITFDWTCDGTITTVDREYKAHLAEPHTWLPMP
;
A
#
# COMPACT_ATOMS: atom_id res chain seq x y z
N MET A 1 -6.08 26.95 19.72
CA MET A 1 -6.41 25.62 19.15
C MET A 1 -5.87 25.40 17.72
N LYS A 2 -5.03 26.27 17.14
CA LYS A 2 -4.52 26.10 15.76
C LYS A 2 -3.43 25.01 15.58
N GLY A 3 -2.77 24.58 16.67
CA GLY A 3 -1.65 23.63 16.60
C GLY A 3 -2.06 22.15 16.45
N ALA A 4 -3.18 21.73 17.05
CA ALA A 4 -3.60 20.32 17.03
C ALA A 4 -4.05 19.87 15.63
N ILE A 5 -4.76 20.74 14.91
CA ILE A 5 -5.27 20.48 13.56
C ILE A 5 -4.10 20.36 12.56
N ALA A 6 -3.10 21.25 12.64
CA ALA A 6 -1.90 21.20 11.80
C ALA A 6 -1.07 19.92 12.01
N VAL A 7 -1.00 19.42 13.26
CA VAL A 7 -0.33 18.16 13.59
C VAL A 7 -1.10 16.97 12.99
N GLY A 8 -2.44 16.94 13.10
CA GLY A 8 -3.27 15.89 12.51
C GLY A 8 -3.09 15.76 11.00
N HIS A 9 -3.05 16.88 10.28
CA HIS A 9 -2.82 16.87 8.83
C HIS A 9 -1.46 16.28 8.44
N LYS A 10 -0.40 16.66 9.16
CA LYS A 10 0.95 16.13 8.88
C LYS A 10 1.03 14.63 9.21
N VAL A 11 0.33 14.19 10.25
CA VAL A 11 0.26 12.79 10.65
C VAL A 11 -0.47 11.94 9.60
N LEU A 12 -1.64 12.37 9.10
CA LEU A 12 -2.35 11.62 8.06
C LEU A 12 -1.59 11.58 6.73
N GLN A 13 -0.93 12.67 6.36
CA GLN A 13 -0.04 12.70 5.21
C GLN A 13 1.11 11.69 5.34
N ASP A 14 1.72 11.60 6.53
CA ASP A 14 2.75 10.62 6.84
C ASP A 14 2.19 9.19 6.81
N HIS A 15 0.99 8.95 7.32
CA HIS A 15 0.36 7.63 7.30
C HIS A 15 0.10 7.12 5.87
N ALA A 16 -0.36 7.99 4.97
CA ALA A 16 -0.51 7.64 3.56
C ALA A 16 0.83 7.18 2.94
N PHE A 17 1.94 7.81 3.32
CA PHE A 17 3.28 7.40 2.87
C PHE A 17 3.72 6.09 3.50
N VAL A 18 3.46 5.89 4.79
CA VAL A 18 3.78 4.65 5.49
C VAL A 18 3.02 3.45 4.91
N PHE A 19 1.79 3.62 4.41
CA PHE A 19 1.11 2.55 3.66
C PHE A 19 1.97 2.02 2.52
N CYS A 20 2.52 2.93 1.71
CA CYS A 20 3.41 2.56 0.61
C CYS A 20 4.68 1.87 1.12
N GLN A 21 5.30 2.39 2.19
CA GLN A 21 6.51 1.80 2.76
C GLN A 21 6.28 0.38 3.31
N MET A 22 5.18 0.17 4.05
CA MET A 22 4.82 -1.13 4.59
C MET A 22 4.64 -2.15 3.46
N PHE A 23 3.89 -1.78 2.41
CA PHE A 23 3.69 -2.67 1.27
C PHE A 23 5.00 -3.00 0.54
N MET A 24 5.82 -1.98 0.24
CA MET A 24 7.09 -2.17 -0.46
C MET A 24 8.11 -3.00 0.34
N GLY A 25 8.08 -2.91 1.67
CA GLY A 25 8.89 -3.73 2.57
C GLY A 25 8.36 -5.16 2.75
N TRP A 26 7.04 -5.35 2.66
CA TRP A 26 6.40 -6.64 2.95
C TRP A 26 6.17 -7.54 1.74
N ARG A 27 6.12 -6.98 0.53
CA ARG A 27 5.82 -7.72 -0.70
C ARG A 27 6.68 -8.97 -0.99
N MET A 28 7.82 -9.11 -0.30
CA MET A 28 8.73 -10.26 -0.41
C MET A 28 8.55 -11.29 0.73
N GLY A 29 7.58 -11.09 1.63
CA GLY A 29 7.27 -11.95 2.76
C GLY A 29 6.15 -12.95 2.46
N ASP A 30 5.25 -13.14 3.40
CA ASP A 30 4.21 -14.19 3.35
C ASP A 30 3.24 -14.07 2.16
N ASP A 31 3.10 -12.88 1.58
CA ASP A 31 2.23 -12.65 0.42
C ASP A 31 2.93 -12.87 -0.93
N LEU A 32 4.23 -13.17 -0.94
CA LEU A 32 5.02 -13.26 -2.17
C LEU A 32 4.45 -14.28 -3.16
N GLU A 33 4.11 -15.48 -2.70
CA GLU A 33 3.59 -16.53 -3.59
C GLU A 33 2.27 -16.09 -4.25
N THR A 34 1.34 -15.55 -3.45
CA THR A 34 0.07 -15.00 -3.95
C THR A 34 0.33 -13.90 -4.97
N LEU A 35 1.16 -12.91 -4.63
CA LEU A 35 1.45 -11.77 -5.50
C LEU A 35 2.22 -12.17 -6.77
N ALA A 36 3.08 -13.18 -6.70
CA ALA A 36 3.84 -13.69 -7.84
C ALA A 36 2.97 -14.45 -8.85
N THR A 37 1.80 -14.94 -8.43
CA THR A 37 0.85 -15.60 -9.34
C THR A 37 -0.05 -14.63 -10.10
N LEU A 38 -0.05 -13.34 -9.71
CA LEU A 38 -0.87 -12.33 -10.34
C LEU A 38 -0.24 -11.84 -11.66
N SER A 39 -1.10 -11.55 -12.63
CA SER A 39 -0.72 -10.84 -13.84
C SER A 39 -0.41 -9.37 -13.53
N ASP A 40 0.08 -8.65 -14.52
CA ASP A 40 0.08 -7.19 -14.49
C ASP A 40 -1.32 -6.65 -14.19
N GLY A 41 -1.37 -5.53 -13.48
CA GLY A 41 -2.64 -4.98 -13.02
C GLY A 41 -2.48 -4.01 -11.87
N GLN A 42 -3.61 -3.76 -11.19
CA GLN A 42 -3.65 -2.91 -10.01
C GLN A 42 -4.17 -3.68 -8.81
N LEU A 43 -3.46 -3.58 -7.69
CA LEU A 43 -3.96 -3.94 -6.38
C LEU A 43 -4.55 -2.71 -5.72
N CYS A 44 -5.71 -2.87 -5.10
CA CYS A 44 -6.36 -1.85 -4.30
C CYS A 44 -6.62 -2.44 -2.91
N ILE A 45 -5.95 -1.89 -1.91
CA ILE A 45 -6.12 -2.26 -0.51
C ILE A 45 -7.03 -1.22 0.13
N ASN A 46 -8.19 -1.66 0.65
CA ASN A 46 -9.00 -0.86 1.55
C ASN A 46 -8.42 -1.03 2.97
N VAL A 47 -7.71 -0.01 3.44
CA VAL A 47 -6.98 -0.06 4.71
C VAL A 47 -7.94 -0.05 5.90
N LEU A 48 -9.14 0.53 5.78
CA LEU A 48 -10.11 0.52 6.87
C LEU A 48 -10.70 -0.88 7.09
N GLU A 49 -10.89 -1.64 6.01
CA GLU A 49 -11.47 -2.98 6.03
C GLU A 49 -10.43 -4.10 6.11
N GLY A 50 -9.17 -3.81 5.77
CA GLY A 50 -8.13 -4.82 5.64
C GLY A 50 -8.35 -5.77 4.47
N SER A 51 -9.03 -5.30 3.42
CA SER A 51 -9.35 -6.07 2.21
C SER A 51 -8.44 -5.66 1.04
N CYS A 52 -8.19 -6.61 0.11
CA CYS A 52 -7.37 -6.38 -1.07
C CYS A 52 -8.09 -6.88 -2.33
N HIS A 53 -8.05 -6.09 -3.38
CA HIS A 53 -8.66 -6.39 -4.67
C HIS A 53 -7.64 -6.21 -5.80
N HIS A 54 -7.50 -7.22 -6.65
CA HIS A 54 -6.74 -7.15 -7.89
C HIS A 54 -7.68 -6.88 -9.07
N SER A 55 -7.26 -6.00 -9.99
CA SER A 55 -8.07 -5.58 -11.15
C SER A 55 -8.63 -6.73 -11.97
N GLU A 56 -7.86 -7.81 -12.16
CA GLU A 56 -8.27 -8.97 -12.96
C GLU A 56 -8.70 -10.18 -12.11
N ALA A 57 -8.07 -10.37 -10.94
CA ALA A 57 -8.26 -11.57 -10.12
C ALA A 57 -9.36 -11.39 -9.06
N GLY A 58 -9.91 -10.18 -8.91
CA GLY A 58 -10.93 -9.88 -7.93
C GLY A 58 -10.38 -9.78 -6.52
N CYS A 59 -11.20 -10.14 -5.53
CA CYS A 59 -10.79 -10.11 -4.12
C CYS A 59 -9.70 -11.16 -3.85
N ILE A 60 -8.57 -10.71 -3.31
CA ILE A 60 -7.46 -11.58 -2.92
C ILE A 60 -7.21 -11.46 -1.42
N GLN A 61 -6.87 -12.59 -0.80
CA GLN A 61 -6.47 -12.58 0.60
C GLN A 61 -4.97 -12.26 0.67
N THR A 62 -4.65 -11.16 1.33
CA THR A 62 -3.26 -10.80 1.65
C THR A 62 -3.13 -10.51 3.14
N ARG A 63 -2.04 -10.97 3.72
CA ARG A 63 -1.69 -10.69 5.11
C ARG A 63 -1.38 -9.21 5.29
N ILE A 64 -0.69 -8.60 4.33
CA ILE A 64 -0.31 -7.18 4.37
C ILE A 64 -1.52 -6.25 4.48
N ALA A 65 -2.67 -6.56 3.86
CA ALA A 65 -3.86 -5.73 3.97
C ALA A 65 -4.35 -5.63 5.43
N ARG A 66 -4.37 -6.75 6.15
CA ARG A 66 -4.75 -6.80 7.57
C ARG A 66 -3.71 -6.15 8.47
N GLU A 67 -2.42 -6.28 8.15
CA GLU A 67 -1.36 -5.67 8.94
C GLU A 67 -1.36 -4.15 8.80
N ILE A 68 -1.57 -3.61 7.59
CA ILE A 68 -1.70 -2.16 7.37
C ILE A 68 -2.96 -1.65 8.10
N GLN A 69 -4.08 -2.38 8.05
CA GLN A 69 -5.28 -2.02 8.81
C GLN A 69 -5.00 -1.94 10.32
N ALA A 70 -4.44 -3.01 10.89
CA ALA A 70 -4.16 -3.08 12.32
C ALA A 70 -3.19 -1.97 12.76
N TRP A 71 -2.15 -1.72 11.96
CA TRP A 71 -1.23 -0.61 12.16
C TRP A 71 -1.95 0.73 12.14
N PHE A 72 -2.81 0.97 11.14
CA PHE A 72 -3.48 2.25 10.98
C PHE A 72 -4.44 2.55 12.15
N ILE A 73 -5.23 1.57 12.57
CA ILE A 73 -6.15 1.70 13.71
C ILE A 73 -5.38 2.03 15.01
N ASP A 74 -4.28 1.32 15.28
CA ASP A 74 -3.41 1.59 16.43
C ASP A 74 -2.82 3.01 16.39
N ARG A 75 -2.42 3.49 15.20
CA ARG A 75 -1.85 4.84 15.03
C ARG A 75 -2.89 5.93 15.22
N LEU A 76 -4.09 5.78 14.67
CA LEU A 76 -5.19 6.72 14.90
C LEU A 76 -5.49 6.84 16.40
N ALA A 77 -5.58 5.72 17.12
CA ALA A 77 -5.79 5.70 18.56
C ALA A 77 -4.67 6.43 19.32
N LYS A 78 -3.40 6.19 18.98
CA LYS A 78 -2.24 6.86 19.59
C LYS A 78 -2.23 8.37 19.34
N HIS A 79 -2.67 8.80 18.17
CA HIS A 79 -2.77 10.21 17.80
C HIS A 79 -4.09 10.86 18.22
N LYS A 80 -5.00 10.10 18.85
CA LYS A 80 -6.35 10.55 19.27
C LYS A 80 -7.19 11.08 18.11
N ILE A 81 -7.01 10.51 16.93
CA ILE A 81 -7.83 10.78 15.74
C ILE A 81 -8.97 9.77 15.74
N GLN A 82 -10.20 10.24 15.58
CA GLN A 82 -11.36 9.35 15.56
C GLN A 82 -11.44 8.68 14.18
N ILE A 83 -11.71 7.37 14.15
CA ILE A 83 -11.77 6.64 12.88
C ILE A 83 -12.92 7.16 11.99
N GLU A 84 -13.98 7.68 12.60
CA GLU A 84 -15.14 8.27 11.93
C GLU A 84 -14.79 9.56 11.15
N GLU A 85 -13.66 10.19 11.46
CA GLU A 85 -13.13 11.33 10.68
C GLU A 85 -12.54 10.87 9.34
N ILE A 86 -12.18 9.59 9.22
CA ILE A 86 -11.62 8.98 8.02
C ILE A 86 -12.76 8.40 7.16
N ARG A 87 -12.97 8.98 5.97
CA ARG A 87 -13.96 8.51 5.01
C ARG A 87 -13.45 7.32 4.22
N THR A 88 -12.23 7.40 3.74
CA THR A 88 -11.58 6.33 2.98
C THR A 88 -10.09 6.31 3.31
N ALA A 89 -9.50 5.12 3.37
CA ALA A 89 -8.07 4.94 3.39
C ALA A 89 -7.73 3.80 2.44
N THR A 90 -6.99 4.12 1.39
CA THR A 90 -6.77 3.23 0.26
C THR A 90 -5.29 3.23 -0.11
N LEU A 91 -4.76 2.07 -0.43
CA LEU A 91 -3.44 1.93 -1.05
C LEU A 91 -3.62 1.26 -2.41
N THR A 92 -3.23 1.98 -3.47
CA THR A 92 -3.23 1.45 -4.83
C THR A 92 -1.81 1.07 -5.21
N VAL A 93 -1.62 -0.13 -5.74
CA VAL A 93 -0.32 -0.61 -6.22
C VAL A 93 -0.47 -1.01 -7.67
N THR A 94 0.26 -0.33 -8.56
CA THR A 94 0.38 -0.74 -9.95
C THR A 94 1.52 -1.74 -10.08
N MET A 95 1.20 -2.92 -10.59
CA MET A 95 2.15 -4.00 -10.85
C MET A 95 2.44 -4.09 -12.34
N LYS A 96 3.71 -3.95 -12.71
CA LYS A 96 4.20 -4.23 -14.07
C LYS A 96 5.35 -5.23 -14.01
N ASN A 97 5.15 -6.40 -14.60
CA ASN A 97 6.21 -7.38 -14.79
C ASN A 97 6.94 -7.07 -16.10
N THR A 98 8.17 -6.56 -15.98
CA THR A 98 9.02 -6.39 -17.16
C THR A 98 9.89 -7.63 -17.32
N ILE A 99 9.61 -8.44 -18.35
CA ILE A 99 10.47 -9.57 -18.73
C ILE A 99 11.71 -8.98 -19.41
N SER A 100 12.87 -9.05 -18.75
CA SER A 100 14.13 -8.59 -19.34
C SER A 100 14.55 -9.51 -20.48
N SER A 101 14.51 -9.00 -21.71
CA SER A 101 14.75 -9.75 -22.95
C SER A 101 16.23 -10.12 -23.21
N LYS A 102 17.16 -9.87 -22.27
CA LYS A 102 18.59 -10.09 -22.51
C LYS A 102 19.26 -10.96 -21.44
N ARG A 103 19.42 -12.25 -21.77
CA ARG A 103 20.45 -13.20 -21.30
C ARG A 103 20.60 -13.46 -19.79
N LYS A 104 19.83 -12.85 -18.90
CA LYS A 104 19.73 -13.21 -17.48
C LYS A 104 18.26 -13.34 -17.12
N ARG A 105 17.85 -14.51 -16.63
CA ARG A 105 16.47 -14.89 -16.29
C ARG A 105 15.89 -14.09 -15.10
N GLY A 106 16.14 -12.78 -14.98
CA GLY A 106 15.58 -11.96 -13.91
C GLY A 106 14.16 -11.49 -14.22
N ILE A 107 13.27 -11.54 -13.24
CA ILE A 107 11.96 -10.88 -13.27
C ILE A 107 12.13 -9.52 -12.59
N THR A 108 11.92 -8.43 -13.32
CA THR A 108 11.92 -7.09 -12.73
C THR A 108 10.49 -6.70 -12.39
N PHE A 109 10.25 -6.49 -11.10
CA PHE A 109 9.00 -5.98 -10.57
C PHE A 109 9.09 -4.46 -10.54
N ASP A 110 8.38 -3.79 -11.44
CA ASP A 110 8.23 -2.34 -11.45
C ASP A 110 6.91 -1.99 -10.77
N TRP A 111 6.99 -1.66 -9.48
CA TRP A 111 5.84 -1.46 -8.63
C TRP A 111 5.77 0.00 -8.18
N THR A 112 4.56 0.55 -8.33
CA THR A 112 4.26 1.93 -7.95
C THR A 112 3.12 1.93 -6.95
N CYS A 113 3.31 2.59 -5.81
CA CYS A 113 2.37 2.65 -4.71
C CYS A 113 1.84 4.07 -4.52
N ASP A 114 0.52 4.21 -4.49
CA ASP A 114 -0.21 5.44 -4.23
C ASP A 114 -1.10 5.25 -3.00
N GLY A 115 -0.69 5.85 -1.87
CA GLY A 115 -1.45 5.86 -0.64
C GLY A 115 -2.37 7.08 -0.59
N THR A 116 -3.65 6.89 -0.29
CA THR A 116 -4.65 7.96 -0.19
C THR A 116 -5.46 7.81 1.09
N ILE A 117 -5.58 8.90 1.85
CA ILE A 117 -6.48 9.01 3.00
C ILE A 117 -7.39 10.20 2.75
N THR A 118 -8.69 10.03 2.93
CA THR A 118 -9.68 11.09 2.75
C THR A 118 -10.45 11.31 4.03
N THR A 119 -10.54 12.55 4.47
CA THR A 119 -11.39 13.03 5.56
C THR A 119 -12.58 13.81 4.98
N VAL A 120 -13.45 14.34 5.84
CA VAL A 120 -14.60 15.15 5.40
C VAL A 120 -14.18 16.41 4.64
N ASP A 121 -13.04 16.97 5.00
CA ASP A 121 -12.56 18.27 4.57
C ASP A 121 -11.38 18.20 3.58
N ARG A 122 -10.67 17.06 3.51
CA ARG A 122 -9.40 16.99 2.78
C ARG A 122 -9.02 15.58 2.33
N GLU A 123 -8.16 15.54 1.32
CA GLU A 123 -7.51 14.33 0.82
C GLU A 123 -5.98 14.46 1.02
N TYR A 124 -5.36 13.39 1.50
CA TYR A 124 -3.92 13.24 1.71
C TYR A 124 -3.40 12.15 0.80
N LYS A 125 -2.37 12.45 0.00
CA LYS A 125 -1.82 11.52 -1.00
C LYS A 125 -0.33 11.36 -0.83
N ALA A 126 0.13 10.13 -0.96
CA ALA A 126 1.54 9.81 -1.00
C ALA A 126 1.82 8.89 -2.18
N HIS A 127 3.02 9.00 -2.72
CA HIS A 127 3.48 8.21 -3.84
C HIS A 127 4.87 7.65 -3.53
N LEU A 128 5.07 6.38 -3.84
CA LEU A 128 6.36 5.70 -3.73
C LEU A 128 6.49 4.72 -4.88
N ALA A 129 7.53 4.88 -5.70
CA ALA A 129 7.87 3.96 -6.76
C ALA A 129 9.29 3.44 -6.51
N GLU A 130 9.47 2.12 -6.51
CA GLU A 130 10.80 1.52 -6.50
C GLU A 130 10.87 0.41 -7.56
N PRO A 131 11.79 0.51 -8.54
CA PRO A 131 12.08 -0.59 -9.42
C PRO A 131 12.91 -1.64 -8.67
N HIS A 132 12.40 -2.86 -8.52
CA HIS A 132 13.15 -3.95 -7.88
C HIS A 132 13.41 -5.09 -8.87
N THR A 133 14.69 -5.39 -9.09
CA THR A 133 15.09 -6.49 -9.97
C THR A 133 15.26 -7.75 -9.13
N TRP A 134 14.42 -8.76 -9.37
CA TRP A 134 14.61 -10.09 -8.80
C TRP A 134 15.42 -10.96 -9.76
N LEU A 135 16.59 -11.39 -9.32
CA LEU A 135 17.39 -12.40 -10.02
C LEU A 135 17.09 -13.75 -9.36
N PRO A 136 16.53 -14.74 -10.06
CA PRO A 136 16.53 -16.10 -9.53
C PRO A 136 17.97 -16.49 -9.29
N MET A 137 18.27 -16.95 -8.07
CA MET A 137 19.56 -17.55 -7.80
C MET A 137 19.72 -18.81 -8.68
N PRO A 138 20.92 -19.05 -9.21
CA PRO A 138 21.21 -20.19 -10.09
C PRO A 138 21.10 -21.54 -9.38
#